data_AF-A0A433JZ04-F1
#
_entry.id   AF-A0A433JZ04-F1
#
_cell.length_a   1.000
_cell.length_b   1.000
_cell.length_c   1.000
_cell.angle_alpha   90.00
_cell.angle_beta   90.00
_cell.angle_gamma   90.00
#
_symmetry.space_group_name_H-M   'P 1'
#
loop_
_entity.id
_entity.type
_entity.pdbx_description
1 polymer ?
#
loop_
_entity_poly.entity_id
_entity_poly.type
_entity_poly.pdbx_seq_one_letter_code
_entity_poly.pdbx_strand_id
1 'polypeptide(L)'
;MYQFVLAKIASFLEHHEAVISDMDEKNLLAKVKKDLAQFKPINFYHPEAGTQLFDALSLLQDYKIRLVSIHNGLKEKPTPSPALIKSISELDKVLFLLDNKISKLENLQRRIPDGILDVKRALWLKKELSSVKEKDSSLQASLGLLKEHLTKLNREYVALAKTGDSLPNMLWTTSSFYWTQLAVYRDLLKAQADLFEENAAYLTESGNLAARCLMNALKTMPSAKIIDKVLLSIQTTRVNKANFVKAYGFCATMAIDCCRGLQQLKKNFFYLPHDNSRYHFDYNPADDLVGTGGDCFGQSMMLIISLAQGRFKWLCPEAGLLNYQIDQSRPLPAPFVKETLASAETEVSADSEHHSIQWDDLRTLFNEEHFKAGDLCGLTFAQNDYTKAQRSFTAGHIAVVAKLDVERSPYKYLLFEKEFGVFGLADEESLELVVKKIMAMYEGMNYSKVKLTKYGDATDQTYKLMTSFKPVDSLVTTPVSALSLFKVKAGDELIPSPSPGLTAN
;
A
#
# COMPACT_ATOMS: atom_id res chain seq x y z
N MET A 1 16.68 6.77 4.68
CA MET A 1 16.13 5.91 5.74
C MET A 1 16.84 6.02 7.11
N TYR A 2 18.18 6.03 7.18
CA TYR A 2 18.95 6.22 8.43
C TYR A 2 19.76 7.52 8.49
N GLN A 3 19.78 8.30 7.39
CA GLN A 3 20.35 9.65 7.36
C GLN A 3 19.82 10.55 8.48
N PHE A 4 18.52 10.50 8.78
CA PHE A 4 17.92 11.23 9.90
C PHE A 4 18.54 10.82 11.26
N VAL A 5 18.80 9.53 11.45
CA VAL A 5 19.44 9.02 12.68
C VAL A 5 20.89 9.50 12.73
N LEU A 6 21.64 9.42 11.63
CA LEU A 6 22.99 9.98 11.56
C LEU A 6 23.01 11.49 11.84
N ALA A 7 22.03 12.24 11.33
CA ALA A 7 21.90 13.68 11.59
C ALA A 7 21.58 13.98 13.06
N LYS A 8 20.76 13.14 13.71
CA LYS A 8 20.50 13.23 15.15
C LYS A 8 21.73 12.89 15.99
N ILE A 9 22.53 11.90 15.57
CA ILE A 9 23.82 11.58 16.20
C ILE A 9 24.78 12.76 16.06
N ALA A 10 24.94 13.30 14.84
CA ALA A 10 25.80 14.45 14.58
C ALA A 10 25.39 15.67 15.43
N SER A 11 24.09 16.01 15.42
CA SER A 11 23.54 17.10 16.23
C SER A 11 23.79 16.88 17.71
N PHE A 12 23.63 15.66 18.23
CA PHE A 12 23.89 15.37 19.64
C PHE A 12 25.38 15.61 19.98
N LEU A 13 26.31 15.04 19.21
CA LEU A 13 27.75 15.19 19.45
C LEU A 13 28.18 16.67 19.37
N GLU A 14 27.65 17.45 18.42
CA GLU A 14 27.95 18.89 18.32
C GLU A 14 27.49 19.70 19.53
N HIS A 15 26.30 19.41 20.07
CA HIS A 15 25.73 20.20 21.16
C HIS A 15 26.27 19.81 22.54
N HIS A 16 26.89 18.64 22.65
CA HIS A 16 27.35 18.08 23.93
C HIS A 16 28.87 17.83 24.00
N GLU A 17 29.64 18.37 23.06
CA GLU A 17 31.11 18.25 22.99
C GLU A 17 31.80 18.56 24.33
N ALA A 18 31.33 19.60 25.03
CA ALA A 18 31.89 20.01 26.31
C ALA A 18 31.71 18.99 27.44
N VAL A 19 30.73 18.08 27.33
CA VAL A 19 30.38 17.09 28.36
C VAL A 19 31.01 15.72 28.06
N ILE A 20 31.27 15.42 26.79
CA ILE A 20 31.69 14.11 26.29
C ILE A 20 33.22 14.01 26.16
N SER A 21 33.94 15.14 26.00
CA SER A 21 35.36 15.41 26.31
C SER A 21 36.39 14.25 26.27
N ASP A 22 36.34 13.39 25.27
CA ASP A 22 37.37 12.37 25.03
C ASP A 22 37.84 12.39 23.57
N MET A 23 39.10 12.04 23.29
CA MET A 23 39.71 12.17 21.95
C MET A 23 38.97 11.36 20.87
N ASP A 24 38.19 10.35 21.26
CA ASP A 24 37.35 9.55 20.37
C ASP A 24 36.08 10.28 19.87
N GLU A 25 35.63 11.34 20.56
CA GLU A 25 34.42 12.09 20.18
C GLU A 25 34.62 12.92 18.92
N LYS A 26 35.73 13.67 18.83
CA LYS A 26 36.05 14.47 17.64
C LYS A 26 36.20 13.58 16.40
N ASN A 27 36.78 12.39 16.59
CA ASN A 27 36.85 11.37 15.55
C ASN A 27 35.46 10.83 15.18
N LEU A 28 34.57 10.64 16.15
CA LEU A 28 33.20 10.18 15.91
C LEU A 28 32.33 11.22 15.19
N LEU A 29 32.43 12.49 15.58
CA LEU A 29 31.72 13.59 14.92
C LEU A 29 32.22 13.79 13.48
N ALA A 30 33.53 13.73 13.25
CA ALA A 30 34.10 13.78 11.91
C ALA A 30 33.64 12.59 11.06
N LYS A 31 33.62 11.38 11.64
CA LYS A 31 33.12 10.16 10.99
C LYS A 31 31.64 10.28 10.61
N VAL A 32 30.76 10.70 11.52
CA VAL A 32 29.32 10.81 11.22
C VAL A 32 29.03 11.88 10.16
N LYS A 33 29.77 12.99 10.15
CA LYS A 33 29.68 14.00 9.09
C LYS A 33 30.12 13.46 7.74
N LYS A 34 31.22 12.69 7.71
CA LYS A 34 31.69 12.03 6.48
C LYS A 34 30.66 11.02 5.97
N ASP A 35 30.14 10.16 6.85
CA ASP A 35 29.14 9.15 6.50
C ASP A 35 27.81 9.79 6.05
N LEU A 36 27.42 10.93 6.64
CA LEU A 36 26.29 11.76 6.18
C LEU A 36 26.51 12.32 4.77
N ALA A 37 27.71 12.83 4.48
CA ALA A 37 28.05 13.39 3.17
C ALA A 37 28.15 12.30 2.08
N GLN A 38 28.55 11.09 2.45
CA GLN A 38 28.66 9.93 1.56
C GLN A 38 27.40 9.07 1.54
N PHE A 39 26.35 9.47 2.26
CA PHE A 39 25.12 8.70 2.39
C PHE A 39 24.52 8.40 1.00
N LYS A 40 24.29 7.11 0.75
CA LYS A 40 23.53 6.63 -0.39
C LYS A 40 22.25 5.95 0.13
N PRO A 41 21.07 6.29 -0.42
CA PRO A 41 19.86 5.54 -0.10
C PRO A 41 20.03 4.09 -0.58
N ILE A 42 19.48 3.14 0.19
CA ILE A 42 19.46 1.74 -0.21
C ILE A 42 18.53 1.64 -1.42
N ASN A 43 19.06 1.19 -2.55
CA ASN A 43 18.29 0.90 -3.74
C ASN A 43 17.97 -0.59 -3.75
N PHE A 44 16.79 -0.97 -3.27
CA PHE A 44 16.41 -2.37 -3.19
C PHE A 44 16.15 -3.02 -4.56
N TYR A 45 16.08 -2.23 -5.63
CA TYR A 45 16.02 -2.75 -6.99
C TYR A 45 17.40 -3.11 -7.54
N HIS A 46 18.48 -2.59 -6.94
CA HIS A 46 19.85 -2.85 -7.34
C HIS A 46 20.29 -4.29 -6.99
N PRO A 47 21.16 -4.94 -7.78
CA PRO A 47 21.70 -6.26 -7.42
C PRO A 47 22.35 -6.34 -6.05
N GLU A 48 23.05 -5.29 -5.67
CA GLU A 48 23.73 -5.18 -4.39
C GLU A 48 22.80 -4.73 -3.23
N ALA A 49 21.48 -4.73 -3.39
CA ALA A 49 20.55 -4.31 -2.33
C ALA A 49 20.80 -5.00 -0.98
N GLY A 50 21.11 -6.31 -1.00
CA GLY A 50 21.45 -7.07 0.20
C GLY A 50 22.72 -6.55 0.85
N THR A 51 23.75 -6.26 0.05
CA THR A 51 25.02 -5.66 0.51
C THR A 51 24.79 -4.26 1.07
N GLN A 52 24.04 -3.40 0.38
CA GLN A 52 23.70 -2.06 0.84
C GLN A 52 22.95 -2.07 2.18
N LEU A 53 22.06 -3.05 2.38
CA LEU A 53 21.34 -3.23 3.64
C LEU A 53 22.24 -3.75 4.76
N PHE A 54 23.12 -4.70 4.44
CA PHE A 54 24.13 -5.19 5.36
C PHE A 54 25.07 -4.05 5.81
N ASP A 55 25.63 -3.29 4.87
CA ASP A 55 26.53 -2.17 5.15
C ASP A 55 25.84 -1.11 6.02
N ALA A 56 24.57 -0.80 5.73
CA ALA A 56 23.78 0.13 6.53
C ALA A 56 23.54 -0.40 7.96
N LEU A 57 23.24 -1.70 8.11
CA LEU A 57 23.08 -2.34 9.42
C LEU A 57 24.39 -2.31 10.22
N SER A 58 25.50 -2.72 9.61
CA SER A 58 26.82 -2.69 10.24
C SER A 58 27.21 -1.28 10.65
N LEU A 59 26.95 -0.29 9.81
CA LEU A 59 27.21 1.12 10.13
C LEU A 59 26.43 1.58 11.37
N LEU A 60 25.12 1.30 11.43
CA LEU A 60 24.30 1.69 12.58
C LEU A 60 24.65 0.93 13.86
N GLN A 61 25.04 -0.35 13.74
CA GLN A 61 25.51 -1.15 14.87
C GLN A 61 26.84 -0.60 15.43
N ASP A 62 27.78 -0.18 14.57
CA ASP A 62 29.02 0.51 14.99
C ASP A 62 28.69 1.79 15.77
N TYR A 63 27.77 2.62 15.27
CA TYR A 63 27.32 3.81 16.01
C TYR A 63 26.66 3.47 17.35
N LYS A 64 25.85 2.40 17.41
CA LYS A 64 25.20 1.96 18.65
C LYS A 64 26.24 1.58 19.70
N ILE A 65 27.24 0.80 19.33
CA ILE A 65 28.32 0.36 20.24
C ILE A 65 29.03 1.58 20.81
N ARG A 66 29.41 2.54 19.96
CA ARG A 66 30.12 3.76 20.39
C ARG A 66 29.27 4.65 21.29
N LEU A 67 28.01 4.87 20.94
CA LEU A 67 27.10 5.69 21.76
C LEU A 67 26.75 5.03 23.09
N VAL A 68 26.63 3.70 23.16
CA VAL A 68 26.45 2.97 24.43
C VAL A 68 27.69 3.12 25.31
N SER A 69 28.90 3.08 24.74
CA SER A 69 30.13 3.34 25.47
C SER A 69 30.16 4.75 26.06
N ILE A 70 29.81 5.77 25.27
CA ILE A 70 29.67 7.16 25.76
C ILE A 70 28.61 7.21 26.88
N HIS A 71 27.46 6.59 26.68
CA HIS A 71 26.36 6.58 27.65
C HIS A 71 26.78 5.98 29.00
N ASN A 72 27.50 4.85 28.99
CA ASN A 72 28.02 4.22 30.20
C ASN A 72 29.06 5.13 30.89
N GLY A 73 29.99 5.71 30.13
CA GLY A 73 30.98 6.65 30.68
C GLY A 73 30.35 7.91 31.29
N LEU A 74 29.24 8.41 30.72
CA LEU A 74 28.49 9.53 31.30
C LEU A 74 27.78 9.12 32.61
N LYS A 75 27.24 7.90 32.70
CA LYS A 75 26.56 7.38 33.90
C LYS A 75 27.51 7.08 35.06
N GLU A 76 28.76 6.75 34.77
CA GLU A 76 29.78 6.47 35.79
C GLU A 76 30.36 7.74 36.45
N LYS A 77 30.04 8.94 35.94
CA LYS A 77 30.52 10.21 36.53
C LYS A 77 29.91 10.43 37.92
N PRO A 78 30.73 10.65 38.97
CA PRO A 78 30.32 10.58 40.38
C PRO A 78 29.43 11.74 40.87
N THR A 79 29.26 12.81 40.09
CA THR A 79 28.40 13.94 40.49
C THR A 79 27.61 14.47 39.28
N PRO A 80 26.30 14.25 39.22
CA PRO A 80 25.51 14.66 38.08
C PRO A 80 25.23 16.16 38.08
N SER A 81 25.87 16.89 37.16
CA SER A 81 25.49 18.27 36.85
C SER A 81 24.18 18.30 36.04
N PRO A 82 23.40 19.40 36.07
CA PRO A 82 22.21 19.54 35.21
C PRO A 82 22.52 19.35 33.71
N ALA A 83 23.69 19.80 33.28
CA ALA A 83 24.18 19.57 31.92
C ALA A 83 24.38 18.09 31.62
N LEU A 84 25.01 17.33 32.53
CA LEU A 84 25.21 15.89 32.39
C LEU A 84 23.88 15.12 32.32
N ILE A 85 22.92 15.45 33.21
CA ILE A 85 21.60 14.82 33.21
C ILE A 85 20.88 15.07 31.88
N LYS A 86 20.96 16.29 31.35
CA LYS A 86 20.38 16.64 30.05
C LYS A 86 21.04 15.85 28.92
N SER A 87 22.38 15.75 28.89
CA SER A 87 23.10 14.97 27.88
C SER A 87 22.72 13.49 27.92
N ILE A 88 22.61 12.89 29.11
CA ILE A 88 22.16 11.50 29.27
C ILE A 88 20.74 11.31 28.72
N SER A 89 19.79 12.18 29.08
CA SER A 89 18.42 12.10 28.60
C SER A 89 18.30 12.27 27.08
N GLU A 90 19.09 13.16 26.47
CA GLU A 90 19.11 13.33 25.01
C GLU A 90 19.79 12.14 24.32
N LEU A 91 20.83 11.55 24.92
CA LEU A 91 21.48 10.35 24.42
C LEU A 91 20.54 9.13 24.47
N ASP A 92 19.75 8.96 25.55
CA ASP A 92 18.72 7.92 25.65
C ASP A 92 17.71 8.02 24.49
N LYS A 93 17.31 9.24 24.12
CA LYS A 93 16.43 9.47 22.96
C LYS A 93 17.10 9.09 21.65
N VAL A 94 18.39 9.41 21.48
CA VAL A 94 19.16 9.05 20.27
C VAL A 94 19.33 7.54 20.18
N LEU A 95 19.69 6.87 21.28
CA LEU A 95 19.82 5.40 21.36
C LEU A 95 18.49 4.71 21.05
N PHE A 96 17.39 5.18 21.62
CA PHE A 96 16.05 4.66 21.31
C PHE A 96 15.70 4.80 19.81
N LEU A 97 16.01 5.94 19.20
CA LEU A 97 15.80 6.15 17.76
C LEU A 97 16.67 5.21 16.92
N LEU A 98 17.92 5.01 17.33
CA LEU A 98 18.87 4.12 16.67
C LEU A 98 18.44 2.65 16.75
N ASP A 99 18.02 2.19 17.92
CA ASP A 99 17.50 0.83 18.13
C ASP A 99 16.26 0.56 17.28
N ASN A 100 15.30 1.48 17.31
CA ASN A 100 14.13 1.40 16.43
C ASN A 100 14.51 1.33 14.95
N LYS A 101 15.59 2.01 14.55
CA LYS A 101 16.08 2.01 13.17
C LYS A 101 16.75 0.69 12.81
N ILE A 102 17.61 0.17 13.68
CA ILE A 102 18.28 -1.12 13.52
C ILE A 102 17.23 -2.22 13.41
N SER A 103 16.29 -2.32 14.35
CA SER A 103 15.22 -3.34 14.29
C SER A 103 14.37 -3.25 13.02
N LYS A 104 14.12 -2.03 12.51
CA LYS A 104 13.46 -1.86 11.20
C LYS A 104 14.30 -2.40 10.04
N LEU A 105 15.60 -2.13 10.02
CA LEU A 105 16.51 -2.64 8.97
C LEU A 105 16.70 -4.16 9.07
N GLU A 106 16.77 -4.72 10.27
CA GLU A 106 16.83 -6.18 10.50
C GLU A 106 15.55 -6.86 10.01
N ASN A 107 14.38 -6.26 10.29
CA ASN A 107 13.11 -6.74 9.77
C ASN A 107 13.05 -6.67 8.24
N LEU A 108 13.58 -5.60 7.65
CA LEU A 108 13.71 -5.46 6.19
C LEU A 108 14.64 -6.53 5.59
N GLN A 109 15.74 -6.87 6.28
CA GLN A 109 16.68 -7.89 5.83
C GLN A 109 16.05 -9.29 5.85
N ARG A 110 15.21 -9.56 6.85
CA ARG A 110 14.43 -10.81 6.95
C ARG A 110 13.23 -10.88 6.01
N ARG A 111 12.82 -9.73 5.47
CA ARG A 111 11.64 -9.56 4.61
C ARG A 111 12.03 -8.87 3.32
N ILE A 112 13.13 -9.30 2.69
CA ILE A 112 13.36 -8.91 1.30
C ILE A 112 12.08 -9.28 0.55
N PRO A 113 11.40 -8.33 -0.11
CA PRO A 113 10.02 -8.57 -0.50
C PRO A 113 9.94 -9.54 -1.68
N ASP A 114 9.10 -10.58 -1.55
CA ASP A 114 8.93 -11.66 -2.53
C ASP A 114 7.59 -11.57 -3.29
N GLY A 115 7.56 -11.75 -4.62
CA GLY A 115 6.32 -11.65 -5.44
C GLY A 115 6.33 -10.54 -6.51
N ILE A 116 5.27 -9.75 -6.67
CA ILE A 116 5.27 -8.50 -7.47
C ILE A 116 6.48 -7.59 -7.27
N LEU A 117 7.09 -7.53 -6.09
CA LEU A 117 8.30 -6.71 -5.94
C LEU A 117 9.50 -7.31 -6.63
N ASP A 118 9.60 -8.64 -6.64
CA ASP A 118 10.53 -9.33 -7.52
C ASP A 118 10.20 -9.04 -8.99
N VAL A 119 8.93 -9.05 -9.38
CA VAL A 119 8.54 -8.68 -10.75
C VAL A 119 8.93 -7.25 -11.08
N LYS A 120 8.66 -6.28 -10.19
CA LYS A 120 9.08 -4.88 -10.36
C LYS A 120 10.59 -4.75 -10.43
N ARG A 121 11.33 -5.55 -9.66
CA ARG A 121 12.78 -5.61 -9.69
C ARG A 121 13.30 -6.18 -11.00
N ALA A 122 12.75 -7.28 -11.48
CA ALA A 122 13.03 -7.81 -12.81
C ALA A 122 12.74 -6.76 -13.90
N LEU A 123 11.60 -6.06 -13.84
CA LEU A 123 11.23 -4.98 -14.76
C LEU A 123 12.12 -3.73 -14.64
N TRP A 124 12.77 -3.49 -13.49
CA TRP A 124 13.68 -2.38 -13.26
C TRP A 124 15.09 -2.65 -13.80
N LEU A 125 15.50 -3.92 -13.81
CA LEU A 125 16.79 -4.39 -14.37
C LEU A 125 16.75 -4.34 -15.90
N LYS A 126 16.76 -3.13 -16.46
CA LYS A 126 16.50 -2.87 -17.89
C LYS A 126 17.74 -2.89 -18.78
N LYS A 127 18.94 -3.06 -18.22
CA LYS A 127 20.19 -2.94 -18.99
C LYS A 127 21.05 -4.17 -18.75
N GLU A 128 21.52 -4.76 -19.85
CA GLU A 128 22.46 -5.86 -19.89
C GLU A 128 21.95 -7.07 -19.08
N LEU A 129 20.82 -7.65 -19.48
CA LEU A 129 20.32 -8.91 -18.92
C LEU A 129 21.16 -10.09 -19.40
N SER A 130 21.70 -10.00 -20.61
CA SER A 130 22.60 -10.99 -21.17
C SER A 130 23.89 -10.38 -21.70
N SER A 131 24.98 -11.15 -21.63
CA SER A 131 26.24 -10.86 -22.32
C SER A 131 26.15 -11.05 -23.83
N VAL A 132 25.06 -11.66 -24.33
CA VAL A 132 24.79 -11.91 -25.75
C VAL A 132 23.63 -11.04 -26.23
N LYS A 133 23.87 -10.19 -27.23
CA LYS A 133 22.92 -9.14 -27.66
C LYS A 133 21.59 -9.68 -28.18
N GLU A 134 21.60 -10.79 -28.92
CA GLU A 134 20.38 -11.42 -29.44
C GLU A 134 19.51 -11.96 -28.30
N LYS A 135 20.15 -12.55 -27.28
CA LYS A 135 19.47 -13.07 -26.09
C LYS A 135 18.94 -11.93 -25.23
N ASP A 136 19.73 -10.87 -25.04
CA ASP A 136 19.35 -9.68 -24.29
C ASP A 136 18.06 -9.05 -24.85
N SER A 137 17.96 -8.93 -26.18
CA SER A 137 16.78 -8.39 -26.86
C SER A 137 15.52 -9.23 -26.59
N SER A 138 15.65 -10.56 -26.60
CA SER A 138 14.54 -11.49 -26.31
C SER A 138 14.08 -11.40 -24.85
N LEU A 139 15.02 -11.39 -23.90
CA LEU A 139 14.73 -11.28 -22.46
C LEU A 139 14.04 -9.94 -22.15
N GLN A 140 14.54 -8.84 -22.71
CA GLN A 140 13.92 -7.51 -22.56
C GLN A 140 12.51 -7.46 -23.16
N ALA A 141 12.30 -8.03 -24.35
CA ALA A 141 10.99 -8.10 -24.97
C ALA A 141 9.99 -8.89 -24.09
N SER A 142 10.44 -10.01 -23.51
CA SER A 142 9.65 -10.84 -22.61
C SER A 142 9.20 -10.08 -21.35
N LEU A 143 10.12 -9.34 -20.71
CA LEU A 143 9.78 -8.43 -19.61
C LEU A 143 8.82 -7.30 -20.05
N GLY A 144 8.96 -6.81 -21.28
CA GLY A 144 8.04 -5.86 -21.90
C GLY A 144 6.59 -6.35 -21.90
N LEU A 145 6.37 -7.61 -22.29
CA LEU A 145 5.04 -8.24 -22.29
C LEU A 145 4.43 -8.30 -20.88
N LEU A 146 5.23 -8.62 -19.85
CA LEU A 146 4.75 -8.61 -18.46
C LEU A 146 4.22 -7.24 -18.04
N LYS A 147 5.01 -6.20 -18.33
CA LYS A 147 4.68 -4.82 -18.00
C LYS A 147 3.41 -4.36 -18.72
N GLU A 148 3.27 -4.69 -20.00
CA GLU A 148 2.09 -4.38 -20.78
C GLU A 148 0.84 -5.06 -20.22
N HIS A 149 0.94 -6.35 -19.85
CA HIS A 149 -0.16 -7.08 -19.22
C HIS A 149 -0.59 -6.42 -17.90
N LEU A 150 0.35 -6.12 -17.00
CA LEU A 150 0.05 -5.43 -15.73
C LEU A 150 -0.61 -4.05 -15.94
N THR A 151 -0.14 -3.29 -16.93
CA THR A 151 -0.71 -1.98 -17.27
C THR A 151 -2.12 -2.09 -17.85
N LYS A 152 -2.38 -3.13 -18.64
CA LYS A 152 -3.71 -3.43 -19.22
C LYS A 152 -4.69 -3.87 -18.14
N LEU A 153 -4.29 -4.80 -17.27
CA LEU A 153 -5.07 -5.32 -16.15
C LEU A 153 -5.69 -4.20 -15.30
N ASN A 154 -4.85 -3.25 -14.91
CA ASN A 154 -5.25 -2.12 -14.09
C ASN A 154 -6.33 -1.24 -14.76
N ARG A 155 -6.14 -0.93 -16.05
CA ARG A 155 -7.10 -0.14 -16.84
C ARG A 155 -8.46 -0.85 -16.96
N GLU A 156 -8.44 -2.14 -17.26
CA GLU A 156 -9.64 -2.94 -17.44
C GLU A 156 -10.41 -3.11 -16.13
N TYR A 157 -9.72 -3.36 -15.02
CA TYR A 157 -10.36 -3.43 -13.71
C TYR A 157 -11.04 -2.12 -13.32
N VAL A 158 -10.33 -1.00 -13.47
CA VAL A 158 -10.90 0.32 -13.16
C VAL A 158 -12.10 0.63 -14.06
N ALA A 159 -12.08 0.19 -15.33
CA ALA A 159 -13.22 0.30 -16.23
C ALA A 159 -14.42 -0.53 -15.74
N LEU A 160 -14.21 -1.76 -15.26
CA LEU A 160 -15.28 -2.58 -14.69
C LEU A 160 -15.92 -1.90 -13.47
N ALA A 161 -15.12 -1.35 -12.57
CA ALA A 161 -15.64 -0.70 -11.36
C ALA A 161 -16.43 0.59 -11.63
N LYS A 162 -16.24 1.23 -12.80
CA LYS A 162 -16.98 2.43 -13.22
C LYS A 162 -18.40 2.15 -13.72
N THR A 163 -18.73 0.89 -14.01
CA THR A 163 -19.98 0.53 -14.71
C THR A 163 -21.25 0.74 -13.89
N GLY A 164 -21.17 0.73 -12.56
CA GLY A 164 -22.31 0.99 -11.66
C GLY A 164 -23.38 -0.12 -11.65
N ASP A 165 -22.98 -1.39 -11.61
CA ASP A 165 -23.92 -2.53 -11.51
C ASP A 165 -24.41 -2.74 -10.06
N SER A 166 -25.43 -3.58 -9.87
CA SER A 166 -25.84 -4.09 -8.57
C SER A 166 -24.64 -4.67 -7.81
N LEU A 167 -24.63 -4.48 -6.48
CA LEU A 167 -23.53 -4.93 -5.63
C LEU A 167 -23.13 -6.40 -5.87
N PRO A 168 -24.05 -7.39 -5.94
CA PRO A 168 -23.66 -8.78 -6.18
C PRO A 168 -23.00 -9.01 -7.54
N ASN A 169 -23.45 -8.32 -8.60
CA ASN A 169 -22.87 -8.43 -9.93
C ASN A 169 -21.51 -7.74 -10.01
N MET A 170 -21.37 -6.57 -9.40
CA MET A 170 -20.10 -5.86 -9.32
C MET A 170 -19.05 -6.74 -8.62
N LEU A 171 -19.37 -7.27 -7.43
CA LEU A 171 -18.47 -8.13 -6.67
C LEU A 171 -18.10 -9.41 -7.42
N TRP A 172 -19.07 -10.04 -8.09
CA TRP A 172 -18.82 -11.21 -8.95
C TRP A 172 -17.90 -10.85 -10.12
N THR A 173 -18.24 -9.82 -10.89
CA THR A 173 -17.55 -9.48 -12.14
C THR A 173 -16.10 -9.08 -11.87
N THR A 174 -15.86 -8.26 -10.85
CA THR A 174 -14.50 -7.88 -10.49
C THR A 174 -13.70 -9.08 -9.98
N SER A 175 -14.30 -9.97 -9.17
CA SER A 175 -13.65 -11.19 -8.66
C SER A 175 -13.35 -12.20 -9.76
N SER A 176 -14.29 -12.46 -10.67
CA SER A 176 -14.09 -13.36 -11.80
C SER A 176 -13.03 -12.82 -12.77
N PHE A 177 -13.05 -11.51 -13.03
CA PHE A 177 -12.04 -10.85 -13.84
C PHE A 177 -10.65 -11.05 -13.23
N TYR A 178 -10.48 -10.81 -11.93
CA TYR A 178 -9.21 -11.07 -11.25
C TYR A 178 -8.69 -12.48 -11.44
N TRP A 179 -9.47 -13.50 -11.10
CA TRP A 179 -8.99 -14.88 -11.16
C TRP A 179 -8.62 -15.29 -12.58
N THR A 180 -9.33 -14.77 -13.57
CA THR A 180 -9.03 -14.97 -14.99
C THR A 180 -7.70 -14.30 -15.36
N GLN A 181 -7.48 -13.07 -14.92
CA GLN A 181 -6.25 -12.36 -15.21
C GLN A 181 -5.05 -12.88 -14.42
N LEU A 182 -5.26 -13.38 -13.20
CA LEU A 182 -4.22 -14.04 -12.41
C LEU A 182 -3.70 -15.29 -13.12
N ALA A 183 -4.58 -16.06 -13.77
CA ALA A 183 -4.17 -17.21 -14.58
C ALA A 183 -3.27 -16.79 -15.76
N VAL A 184 -3.71 -15.78 -16.53
CA VAL A 184 -2.93 -15.24 -17.65
C VAL A 184 -1.58 -14.70 -17.19
N TYR A 185 -1.58 -13.93 -16.09
CA TYR A 185 -0.37 -13.37 -15.50
C TYR A 185 0.59 -14.46 -15.02
N ARG A 186 0.07 -15.53 -14.40
CA ARG A 186 0.88 -16.67 -13.95
C ARG A 186 1.56 -17.37 -15.11
N ASP A 187 0.83 -17.63 -16.18
CA ASP A 187 1.38 -18.31 -17.36
C ASP A 187 2.43 -17.45 -18.05
N LEU A 188 2.19 -16.14 -18.14
CA LEU A 188 3.14 -15.18 -18.68
C LEU A 188 4.42 -15.09 -17.82
N LEU A 189 4.27 -15.05 -16.49
CA LEU A 189 5.38 -15.04 -15.55
C LEU A 189 6.19 -16.34 -15.62
N LYS A 190 5.51 -17.49 -15.72
CA LYS A 190 6.16 -18.78 -15.91
C LYS A 190 6.94 -18.84 -17.22
N ALA A 191 6.34 -18.44 -18.33
CA ALA A 191 7.02 -18.43 -19.63
C ALA A 191 8.28 -17.54 -19.61
N GLN A 192 8.23 -16.42 -18.90
CA GLN A 192 9.40 -15.57 -18.68
C GLN A 192 10.46 -16.26 -17.81
N ALA A 193 10.05 -16.84 -16.70
CA ALA A 193 10.98 -17.53 -15.81
C ALA A 193 11.70 -18.68 -16.53
N ASP A 194 10.96 -19.50 -17.29
CA ASP A 194 11.50 -20.57 -18.12
C ASP A 194 12.48 -20.02 -19.18
N LEU A 195 12.14 -18.92 -19.86
CA LEU A 195 13.04 -18.28 -20.84
C LEU A 195 14.35 -17.78 -20.21
N PHE A 196 14.30 -17.22 -19.01
CA PHE A 196 15.51 -16.80 -18.29
C PHE A 196 16.36 -18.01 -17.89
N GLU A 197 15.74 -19.11 -17.44
CA GLU A 197 16.42 -20.36 -17.10
C GLU A 197 17.12 -20.99 -18.32
N GLU A 198 16.45 -21.04 -19.48
CA GLU A 198 17.03 -21.50 -20.74
C GLU A 198 18.27 -20.71 -21.19
N ASN A 199 18.37 -19.45 -20.77
CA ASN A 199 19.48 -18.56 -21.11
C ASN A 199 20.48 -18.35 -19.97
N ALA A 200 20.41 -19.15 -18.89
CA ALA A 200 21.21 -18.97 -17.67
C ALA A 200 22.72 -18.82 -17.93
N ALA A 201 23.28 -19.57 -18.88
CA ALA A 201 24.70 -19.53 -19.25
C ALA A 201 25.16 -18.17 -19.80
N TYR A 202 24.23 -17.35 -20.28
CA TYR A 202 24.50 -16.06 -20.93
C TYR A 202 24.01 -14.87 -20.10
N LEU A 203 23.47 -15.11 -18.90
CA LEU A 203 22.97 -14.03 -18.04
C LEU A 203 24.13 -13.28 -17.39
N THR A 204 24.00 -11.96 -17.34
CA THR A 204 24.87 -11.12 -16.48
C THR A 204 24.45 -11.28 -15.01
N GLU A 205 25.08 -10.55 -14.10
CA GLU A 205 24.61 -10.46 -12.71
C GLU A 205 23.17 -9.91 -12.61
N SER A 206 22.87 -8.87 -13.39
CA SER A 206 21.52 -8.31 -13.50
C SER A 206 20.52 -9.32 -14.07
N GLY A 207 20.92 -10.08 -15.10
CA GLY A 207 20.11 -11.16 -15.67
C GLY A 207 19.79 -12.26 -14.66
N ASN A 208 20.82 -12.73 -13.93
CA ASN A 208 20.66 -13.75 -12.89
C ASN A 208 19.78 -13.28 -11.74
N LEU A 209 19.85 -12.01 -11.38
CA LEU A 209 18.95 -11.43 -10.40
C LEU A 209 17.51 -11.37 -10.91
N ALA A 210 17.29 -10.89 -12.14
CA ALA A 210 15.97 -10.88 -12.75
C ALA A 210 15.36 -12.29 -12.82
N ALA A 211 16.15 -13.30 -13.19
CA ALA A 211 15.72 -14.71 -13.21
C ALA A 211 15.26 -15.18 -11.82
N ARG A 212 16.07 -14.95 -10.77
CA ARG A 212 15.71 -15.29 -9.39
C ARG A 212 14.44 -14.60 -8.94
N CYS A 213 14.30 -13.32 -9.28
CA CYS A 213 13.11 -12.55 -9.01
C CYS A 213 11.86 -13.17 -9.66
N LEU A 214 11.89 -13.44 -10.97
CA LEU A 214 10.74 -14.05 -11.66
C LEU A 214 10.35 -15.41 -11.05
N MET A 215 11.35 -16.22 -10.68
CA MET A 215 11.14 -17.52 -10.03
C MET A 215 10.55 -17.40 -8.63
N ASN A 216 11.04 -16.46 -7.81
CA ASN A 216 10.49 -16.19 -6.49
C ASN A 216 9.05 -15.70 -6.59
N ALA A 217 8.78 -14.79 -7.53
CA ALA A 217 7.43 -14.31 -7.77
C ALA A 217 6.47 -15.46 -8.10
N LEU A 218 6.85 -16.33 -9.02
CA LEU A 218 6.06 -17.49 -9.39
C LEU A 218 5.78 -18.45 -8.21
N LYS A 219 6.73 -18.59 -7.27
CA LYS A 219 6.56 -19.43 -6.06
C LYS A 219 5.55 -18.83 -5.07
N THR A 220 5.44 -17.51 -5.02
CA THR A 220 4.50 -16.82 -4.13
C THR A 220 3.08 -16.75 -4.68
N MET A 221 2.89 -17.02 -5.98
CA MET A 221 1.56 -17.06 -6.60
C MET A 221 0.71 -18.22 -6.07
N PRO A 222 -0.63 -18.07 -6.05
CA PRO A 222 -1.52 -19.21 -5.87
C PRO A 222 -1.21 -20.33 -6.87
N SER A 223 -1.18 -21.58 -6.37
CA SER A 223 -0.90 -22.74 -7.22
C SER A 223 -1.89 -22.84 -8.39
N ALA A 224 -1.45 -23.36 -9.54
CA ALA A 224 -2.30 -23.57 -10.71
C ALA A 224 -3.58 -24.35 -10.35
N LYS A 225 -3.46 -25.38 -9.50
CA LYS A 225 -4.61 -26.15 -8.98
C LYS A 225 -5.67 -25.29 -8.30
N ILE A 226 -5.26 -24.27 -7.53
CA ILE A 226 -6.20 -23.35 -6.88
C ILE A 226 -6.87 -22.49 -7.94
N ILE A 227 -6.08 -21.90 -8.84
CA ILE A 227 -6.59 -21.04 -9.92
C ILE A 227 -7.60 -21.81 -10.78
N ASP A 228 -7.25 -23.00 -11.27
CA ASP A 228 -8.11 -23.84 -12.10
C ASP A 228 -9.42 -24.20 -11.40
N LYS A 229 -9.36 -24.52 -10.10
CA LYS A 229 -10.57 -24.77 -9.29
C LYS A 229 -11.50 -23.56 -9.25
N VAL A 230 -10.94 -22.35 -9.11
CA VAL A 230 -11.73 -21.12 -9.12
C VAL A 230 -12.29 -20.84 -10.50
N LEU A 231 -11.50 -21.00 -11.56
CA LEU A 231 -11.94 -20.81 -12.94
C LEU A 231 -13.06 -21.77 -13.34
N LEU A 232 -12.98 -23.04 -12.93
CA LEU A 232 -14.05 -24.00 -13.12
C LEU A 232 -15.35 -23.58 -12.40
N SER A 233 -15.21 -22.98 -11.21
CA SER A 233 -16.35 -22.42 -10.46
C SER A 233 -16.97 -21.20 -11.17
N ILE A 234 -16.19 -20.46 -11.96
CA ILE A 234 -16.71 -19.36 -12.79
C ILE A 234 -17.49 -19.91 -14.00
N GLN A 235 -16.97 -20.94 -14.65
CA GLN A 235 -17.51 -21.50 -15.91
C GLN A 235 -18.78 -22.34 -15.71
N THR A 236 -18.90 -23.03 -14.57
CA THR A 236 -20.06 -23.85 -14.23
C THR A 236 -21.24 -22.96 -13.83
N THR A 237 -21.99 -22.48 -14.83
CA THR A 237 -23.00 -21.40 -14.83
C THR A 237 -24.25 -21.57 -13.93
N ARG A 238 -24.17 -22.35 -12.84
CA ARG A 238 -25.18 -22.43 -11.77
C ARG A 238 -24.70 -21.83 -10.44
N VAL A 239 -23.53 -21.23 -10.40
CA VAL A 239 -23.00 -20.69 -9.14
C VAL A 239 -23.82 -19.49 -8.69
N ASN A 240 -24.42 -19.63 -7.51
CA ASN A 240 -24.93 -18.50 -6.74
C ASN A 240 -23.77 -17.50 -6.56
N LYS A 241 -23.86 -16.35 -7.23
CA LYS A 241 -22.83 -15.28 -7.23
C LYS A 241 -22.39 -14.92 -5.81
N ALA A 242 -23.32 -14.92 -4.84
CA ALA A 242 -23.02 -14.64 -3.44
C ALA A 242 -22.12 -15.71 -2.81
N ASN A 243 -22.33 -16.99 -3.13
CA ASN A 243 -21.49 -18.09 -2.64
C ASN A 243 -20.07 -18.01 -3.22
N PHE A 244 -19.95 -17.65 -4.50
CA PHE A 244 -18.64 -17.42 -5.11
C PHE A 244 -17.92 -16.25 -4.45
N VAL A 245 -18.59 -15.10 -4.31
CA VAL A 245 -18.00 -13.92 -3.67
C VAL A 245 -17.57 -14.25 -2.24
N LYS A 246 -18.35 -15.04 -1.49
CA LYS A 246 -17.97 -15.50 -0.15
C LYS A 246 -16.73 -16.41 -0.15
N ALA A 247 -16.58 -17.29 -1.13
CA ALA A 247 -15.49 -18.26 -1.18
C ALA A 247 -14.21 -17.73 -1.82
N TYR A 248 -14.35 -16.90 -2.86
CA TYR A 248 -13.29 -16.51 -3.79
C TYR A 248 -13.27 -15.01 -4.08
N GLY A 249 -14.27 -14.26 -3.63
CA GLY A 249 -14.27 -12.81 -3.72
C GLY A 249 -13.23 -12.20 -2.80
N PHE A 250 -12.71 -11.05 -3.20
CA PHE A 250 -11.62 -10.36 -2.52
C PHE A 250 -12.10 -9.21 -1.64
N CYS A 251 -13.37 -9.16 -1.29
CA CYS A 251 -13.90 -8.09 -0.44
C CYS A 251 -14.01 -8.62 0.97
N ALA A 252 -13.51 -7.87 1.95
CA ALA A 252 -13.73 -8.22 3.34
C ALA A 252 -15.24 -8.25 3.64
N THR A 253 -15.68 -9.22 4.46
CA THR A 253 -17.09 -9.36 4.87
C THR A 253 -17.64 -8.04 5.43
N MET A 254 -16.84 -7.33 6.23
CA MET A 254 -17.21 -6.03 6.81
C MET A 254 -17.43 -4.94 5.75
N ALA A 255 -16.67 -4.95 4.66
CA ALA A 255 -16.83 -4.01 3.55
C ALA A 255 -18.14 -4.27 2.78
N ILE A 256 -18.47 -5.56 2.58
CA ILE A 256 -19.75 -5.96 1.97
C ILE A 256 -20.92 -5.53 2.86
N ASP A 257 -20.82 -5.72 4.18
CA ASP A 257 -21.85 -5.30 5.12
C ASP A 257 -22.00 -3.78 5.17
N CYS A 258 -20.90 -3.04 4.99
CA CYS A 258 -20.93 -1.59 4.83
C CYS A 258 -21.70 -1.18 3.56
N CYS A 259 -21.42 -1.82 2.42
CA CYS A 259 -22.16 -1.58 1.17
C CYS A 259 -23.67 -1.88 1.34
N ARG A 260 -24.02 -2.97 2.05
CA ARG A 260 -25.44 -3.29 2.35
C ARG A 260 -26.09 -2.22 3.22
N GLY A 261 -25.37 -1.71 4.22
CA GLY A 261 -25.85 -0.58 5.03
C GLY A 261 -26.12 0.67 4.18
N LEU A 262 -25.21 1.02 3.29
CA LEU A 262 -25.39 2.14 2.35
C LEU A 262 -26.60 1.93 1.42
N GLN A 263 -26.83 0.70 0.93
CA GLN A 263 -28.02 0.36 0.15
C GLN A 263 -29.32 0.53 0.96
N GLN A 264 -29.32 0.16 2.25
CA GLN A 264 -30.46 0.33 3.15
C GLN A 264 -30.80 1.81 3.39
N LEU A 265 -29.79 2.68 3.44
CA LEU A 265 -29.97 4.13 3.48
C LEU A 265 -30.52 4.71 2.16
N LYS A 266 -30.60 3.89 1.10
CA LYS A 266 -31.02 4.29 -0.26
C LYS A 266 -30.23 5.49 -0.79
N LYS A 267 -28.95 5.59 -0.44
CA LYS A 267 -28.05 6.66 -0.89
C LYS A 267 -27.19 6.19 -2.04
N ASN A 268 -26.84 7.12 -2.93
CA ASN A 268 -25.91 6.86 -4.01
C ASN A 268 -24.50 6.72 -3.44
N PHE A 269 -23.84 5.61 -3.78
CA PHE A 269 -22.42 5.42 -3.50
C PHE A 269 -21.77 4.64 -4.64
N PHE A 270 -20.47 4.79 -4.84
CA PHE A 270 -19.70 3.79 -5.59
C PHE A 270 -18.81 3.00 -4.64
N TYR A 271 -18.44 1.80 -5.07
CA TYR A 271 -17.51 0.96 -4.33
C TYR A 271 -16.47 0.34 -5.27
N LEU A 272 -15.19 0.51 -4.94
CA LEU A 272 -14.10 -0.24 -5.57
C LEU A 272 -13.55 -1.21 -4.52
N PRO A 273 -13.76 -2.51 -4.72
CA PRO A 273 -13.36 -3.50 -3.74
C PRO A 273 -11.85 -3.71 -3.67
N HIS A 274 -11.30 -3.91 -2.48
CA HIS A 274 -9.87 -4.07 -2.24
C HIS A 274 -9.62 -5.20 -1.23
N ASP A 275 -8.49 -5.88 -1.39
CA ASP A 275 -7.96 -6.87 -0.44
C ASP A 275 -6.46 -6.62 -0.30
N ASN A 276 -5.97 -6.30 0.89
CA ASN A 276 -4.54 -6.16 1.10
C ASN A 276 -3.75 -7.47 0.96
N SER A 277 -4.45 -8.62 1.01
CA SER A 277 -3.90 -9.96 0.89
C SER A 277 -3.96 -10.49 -0.53
N ARG A 278 -4.52 -9.74 -1.49
CA ARG A 278 -4.55 -10.13 -2.90
C ARG A 278 -4.13 -9.00 -3.82
N TYR A 279 -4.13 -7.76 -3.33
CA TYR A 279 -3.82 -6.57 -4.11
C TYR A 279 -3.05 -5.50 -3.35
N HIS A 280 -2.30 -4.73 -4.13
CA HIS A 280 -1.67 -3.49 -3.72
C HIS A 280 -1.81 -2.43 -4.82
N PHE A 281 -1.83 -1.15 -4.42
CA PHE A 281 -1.74 -0.03 -5.36
C PHE A 281 -0.42 -0.08 -6.12
N ASP A 282 -0.49 -0.15 -7.45
CA ASP A 282 0.70 -0.05 -8.28
C ASP A 282 1.23 1.38 -8.29
N TYR A 283 2.54 1.50 -8.10
CA TYR A 283 3.22 2.77 -8.02
C TYR A 283 4.63 2.68 -8.60
N ASN A 284 5.12 3.85 -9.05
CA ASN A 284 6.46 4.00 -9.57
C ASN A 284 7.45 4.03 -8.38
N PRO A 285 8.45 3.14 -8.33
CA PRO A 285 9.47 3.15 -7.27
C PRO A 285 10.17 4.50 -7.08
N ALA A 286 10.13 5.38 -8.08
CA ALA A 286 10.67 6.71 -7.94
C ALA A 286 9.87 7.63 -6.99
N ASP A 287 8.61 7.27 -6.70
CA ASP A 287 7.60 8.06 -5.98
C ASP A 287 7.47 7.68 -4.48
N ASP A 288 8.44 6.92 -3.92
CA ASP A 288 8.47 6.58 -2.48
C ASP A 288 8.51 7.85 -1.59
N LEU A 289 8.12 7.75 -0.31
CA LEU A 289 7.84 8.92 0.55
C LEU A 289 8.48 8.86 1.97
N VAL A 290 8.91 10.00 2.53
CA VAL A 290 9.52 10.11 3.87
C VAL A 290 8.49 9.97 4.99
N GLY A 291 8.88 9.25 6.05
CA GLY A 291 8.19 9.28 7.34
C GLY A 291 6.95 8.38 7.43
N THR A 292 6.82 7.42 6.51
CA THR A 292 5.63 6.59 6.35
C THR A 292 5.76 5.29 7.15
N GLY A 293 5.41 5.30 8.43
CA GLY A 293 5.69 4.21 9.38
C GLY A 293 5.07 2.82 9.11
N GLY A 294 4.37 2.58 7.99
CA GLY A 294 3.77 1.27 7.68
C GLY A 294 3.07 1.20 6.31
N ASP A 295 2.69 -0.01 5.94
CA ASP A 295 2.09 -0.40 4.64
C ASP A 295 0.83 0.38 4.32
N CYS A 296 0.01 0.66 5.35
CA CYS A 296 -1.23 1.42 5.26
C CYS A 296 -1.00 2.88 4.86
N PHE A 297 0.06 3.52 5.38
CA PHE A 297 0.40 4.90 5.04
C PHE A 297 0.84 5.03 3.60
N GLY A 298 1.66 4.08 3.20
CA GLY A 298 2.07 4.01 1.83
C GLY A 298 0.93 3.96 0.85
N GLN A 299 0.13 2.89 0.92
CA GLN A 299 -0.99 2.66 0.00
C GLN A 299 -1.94 3.87 -0.03
N SER A 300 -2.21 4.45 1.15
CA SER A 300 -3.00 5.67 1.30
C SER A 300 -2.40 6.84 0.51
N MET A 301 -1.09 7.06 0.62
CA MET A 301 -0.45 8.15 -0.09
C MET A 301 -0.44 7.97 -1.61
N MET A 302 -0.23 6.75 -2.09
CA MET A 302 -0.28 6.52 -3.54
C MET A 302 -1.69 6.65 -4.09
N LEU A 303 -2.70 6.29 -3.30
CA LEU A 303 -4.06 6.61 -3.66
C LEU A 303 -4.26 8.13 -3.77
N ILE A 304 -3.84 8.90 -2.77
CA ILE A 304 -3.91 10.37 -2.79
C ILE A 304 -3.20 10.95 -4.03
N ILE A 305 -1.99 10.48 -4.33
CA ILE A 305 -1.23 10.92 -5.52
C ILE A 305 -1.97 10.58 -6.81
N SER A 306 -2.48 9.36 -6.92
CA SER A 306 -3.22 8.90 -8.10
C SER A 306 -4.51 9.71 -8.29
N LEU A 307 -5.24 9.96 -7.20
CA LEU A 307 -6.47 10.77 -7.20
C LEU A 307 -6.19 12.19 -7.71
N ALA A 308 -5.15 12.87 -7.22
CA ALA A 308 -4.79 14.20 -7.70
C ALA A 308 -4.42 14.20 -9.20
N GLN A 309 -3.85 13.10 -9.71
CA GLN A 309 -3.55 12.92 -11.14
C GLN A 309 -4.78 12.50 -11.97
N GLY A 310 -5.95 12.34 -11.35
CA GLY A 310 -7.17 11.86 -11.99
C GLY A 310 -7.07 10.43 -12.49
N ARG A 311 -6.34 9.57 -11.78
CA ARG A 311 -6.18 8.16 -12.11
C ARG A 311 -6.47 7.31 -10.88
N PHE A 312 -7.03 6.12 -11.09
CA PHE A 312 -6.91 5.03 -10.13
C PHE A 312 -5.87 4.05 -10.65
N LYS A 313 -4.87 3.72 -9.85
CA LYS A 313 -3.95 2.61 -10.12
C LYS A 313 -4.24 1.47 -9.16
N TRP A 314 -5.15 0.60 -9.55
CA TRP A 314 -5.77 -0.36 -8.66
C TRP A 314 -4.95 -1.62 -8.40
N LEU A 315 -4.09 -2.06 -9.32
CA LEU A 315 -3.73 -3.49 -9.34
C LEU A 315 -2.25 -3.85 -9.46
N CYS A 316 -1.86 -4.70 -8.50
CA CYS A 316 -1.04 -5.89 -8.66
C CYS A 316 -1.84 -7.11 -8.13
N PRO A 317 -1.85 -8.27 -8.81
CA PRO A 317 -2.65 -9.44 -8.43
C PRO A 317 -2.04 -10.35 -7.34
N GLU A 318 -1.06 -9.88 -6.56
CA GLU A 318 -0.38 -10.68 -5.54
C GLU A 318 -0.41 -10.06 -4.15
N ALA A 319 -0.46 -10.96 -3.17
CA ALA A 319 -0.41 -10.70 -1.74
C ALA A 319 0.98 -10.26 -1.28
N GLY A 320 1.02 -9.29 -0.37
CA GLY A 320 2.08 -9.20 0.63
C GLY A 320 3.34 -8.49 0.20
N LEU A 321 3.26 -7.36 -0.51
CA LEU A 321 4.45 -6.74 -1.08
C LEU A 321 4.61 -5.27 -0.79
N LEU A 322 5.28 -5.10 0.33
CA LEU A 322 5.75 -3.88 0.94
C LEU A 322 6.84 -3.23 0.13
N ASN A 323 6.41 -2.34 -0.74
CA ASN A 323 7.32 -1.42 -1.38
C ASN A 323 7.54 -0.18 -0.45
N TYR A 324 6.68 0.02 0.56
CA TYR A 324 6.76 1.16 1.47
C TYR A 324 7.76 1.07 2.61
N GLN A 325 8.36 -0.09 2.85
CA GLN A 325 9.44 -0.19 3.84
C GLN A 325 10.81 0.16 3.23
N ILE A 326 10.87 0.37 1.92
CA ILE A 326 12.09 0.27 1.14
C ILE A 326 12.82 1.62 1.01
N ASP A 327 12.14 2.70 0.60
CA ASP A 327 12.79 4.03 0.52
C ASP A 327 11.96 5.16 1.14
N GLN A 328 11.85 5.14 2.48
CA GLN A 328 11.22 6.20 3.25
C GLN A 328 12.07 7.49 3.36
N SER A 329 12.84 7.84 2.32
CA SER A 329 13.79 8.97 2.31
C SER A 329 13.39 10.09 1.36
N ARG A 330 12.43 9.87 0.47
CA ARG A 330 12.04 10.84 -0.57
C ARG A 330 10.91 11.77 -0.12
N PRO A 331 11.05 13.10 -0.24
CA PRO A 331 9.97 14.01 0.10
C PRO A 331 8.74 13.76 -0.79
N LEU A 332 7.56 14.21 -0.32
CA LEU A 332 6.37 14.27 -1.17
C LEU A 332 6.69 15.01 -2.47
N PRO A 333 6.31 14.48 -3.65
CA PRO A 333 6.53 15.18 -4.91
C PRO A 333 5.78 16.51 -4.87
N ALA A 334 6.37 17.60 -5.37
CA ALA A 334 5.65 18.84 -5.54
C ALA A 334 4.43 18.62 -6.48
N PRO A 335 3.24 19.22 -6.21
CA PRO A 335 2.96 20.25 -5.21
C PRO A 335 2.41 19.71 -3.87
N PHE A 336 2.55 18.41 -3.55
CA PHE A 336 1.97 17.85 -2.34
C PHE A 336 2.65 18.43 -1.09
N VAL A 337 1.87 19.07 -0.23
CA VAL A 337 2.34 19.63 1.05
C VAL A 337 1.61 18.91 2.18
N LYS A 338 2.38 18.55 3.21
CA LYS A 338 1.84 17.96 4.43
C LYS A 338 1.43 19.07 5.39
N GLU A 339 0.13 19.26 5.58
CA GLU A 339 -0.43 20.26 6.50
C GLU A 339 -1.42 19.58 7.44
N THR A 340 -1.21 19.69 8.75
CA THR A 340 -2.21 19.19 9.72
C THR A 340 -3.32 20.22 9.86
N LEU A 341 -4.52 19.86 9.40
CA LEU A 341 -5.68 20.76 9.43
C LEU A 341 -6.35 20.76 10.81
N ALA A 342 -6.47 19.59 11.43
CA ALA A 342 -7.08 19.42 12.75
C ALA A 342 -6.63 18.12 13.44
N SER A 343 -6.88 18.03 14.73
CA SER A 343 -6.67 16.81 15.52
C SER A 343 -7.71 16.68 16.62
N ALA A 344 -8.09 15.44 16.92
CA ALA A 344 -8.94 15.11 18.05
C ALA A 344 -8.26 14.03 18.90
N GLU A 345 -8.56 14.06 20.19
CA GLU A 345 -8.10 13.08 21.17
C GLU A 345 -9.25 12.69 22.08
N THR A 346 -9.26 11.44 22.52
CA THR A 346 -10.24 10.96 23.49
C THR A 346 -9.60 10.89 24.88
N GLU A 347 -10.38 11.14 25.92
CA GLU A 347 -9.94 10.92 27.30
C GLU A 347 -9.96 9.42 27.62
N VAL A 348 -8.78 8.88 27.89
CA VAL A 348 -8.58 7.46 28.13
C VAL A 348 -8.56 7.21 29.63
N SER A 349 -9.52 6.42 30.13
CA SER A 349 -9.52 5.98 31.53
C SER A 349 -8.54 4.83 31.75
N ALA A 350 -7.90 4.80 32.91
CA ALA A 350 -7.08 3.67 33.35
C ALA A 350 -7.89 2.39 33.52
N ASP A 351 -9.18 2.50 33.86
CA ASP A 351 -10.05 1.36 34.19
C ASP A 351 -10.77 0.74 32.98
N SER A 352 -10.56 1.28 31.77
CA SER A 352 -11.27 0.83 30.57
C SER A 352 -10.34 0.55 29.41
N GLU A 353 -10.01 -0.72 29.20
CA GLU A 353 -9.18 -1.19 28.07
C GLU A 353 -9.75 -0.83 26.69
N HIS A 354 -11.05 -0.56 26.62
CA HIS A 354 -11.77 -0.28 25.37
C HIS A 354 -11.87 1.22 25.02
N HIS A 355 -11.42 2.14 25.87
CA HIS A 355 -11.41 3.57 25.51
C HIS A 355 -10.38 3.82 24.40
N SER A 356 -10.90 4.12 23.22
CA SER A 356 -10.20 4.52 22.01
C SER A 356 -11.01 5.64 21.34
N ILE A 357 -10.41 6.30 20.35
CA ILE A 357 -11.06 7.38 19.61
C ILE A 357 -12.42 6.92 19.09
N GLN A 358 -13.46 7.74 19.27
CA GLN A 358 -14.85 7.45 18.87
C GLN A 358 -15.32 8.34 17.71
N TRP A 359 -16.44 7.97 17.07
CA TRP A 359 -16.99 8.74 15.95
C TRP A 359 -17.22 10.20 16.33
N ASP A 360 -17.73 10.47 17.53
CA ASP A 360 -18.02 11.83 17.97
C ASP A 360 -16.74 12.69 18.08
N ASP A 361 -15.60 12.08 18.44
CA ASP A 361 -14.30 12.74 18.41
C ASP A 361 -13.90 13.07 16.95
N LEU A 362 -14.06 12.12 16.02
CA LEU A 362 -13.73 12.30 14.61
C LEU A 362 -14.64 13.29 13.89
N ARG A 363 -15.93 13.33 14.26
CA ARG A 363 -16.95 14.15 13.60
C ARG A 363 -16.56 15.62 13.57
N THR A 364 -15.89 16.08 14.64
CA THR A 364 -15.37 17.45 14.75
C THR A 364 -14.39 17.81 13.62
N LEU A 365 -13.66 16.83 13.08
CA LEU A 365 -12.67 17.04 12.02
C LEU A 365 -13.30 17.27 10.64
N PHE A 366 -14.57 16.90 10.43
CA PHE A 366 -15.22 16.95 9.12
C PHE A 366 -16.03 18.25 8.88
N ASN A 367 -15.94 19.22 9.80
CA ASN A 367 -16.57 20.53 9.63
C ASN A 367 -15.88 21.36 8.52
N GLU A 368 -16.56 22.40 8.02
CA GLU A 368 -16.03 23.27 6.94
C GLU A 368 -14.83 24.12 7.38
N GLU A 369 -14.65 24.34 8.69
CA GLU A 369 -13.51 25.11 9.21
C GLU A 369 -12.20 24.34 9.00
N HIS A 370 -12.24 23.02 9.18
CA HIS A 370 -11.07 22.16 9.13
C HIS A 370 -10.95 21.34 7.84
N PHE A 371 -12.03 21.02 7.15
CA PHE A 371 -12.01 20.15 5.98
C PHE A 371 -12.87 20.74 4.87
N LYS A 372 -12.23 21.26 3.82
CA LYS A 372 -12.87 22.04 2.76
C LYS A 372 -13.04 21.21 1.49
N ALA A 373 -14.03 21.60 0.68
CA ALA A 373 -14.20 21.00 -0.64
C ALA A 373 -12.92 21.17 -1.48
N GLY A 374 -12.46 20.06 -2.07
CA GLY A 374 -11.20 19.95 -2.79
C GLY A 374 -10.08 19.30 -1.98
N ASP A 375 -10.16 19.19 -0.67
CA ASP A 375 -9.07 18.65 0.14
C ASP A 375 -8.89 17.14 -0.05
N LEU A 376 -7.65 16.71 -0.32
CA LEU A 376 -7.21 15.31 -0.29
C LEU A 376 -6.40 15.06 0.99
N CYS A 377 -6.98 14.33 1.93
CA CYS A 377 -6.46 14.16 3.28
C CYS A 377 -6.20 12.70 3.67
N GLY A 378 -5.40 12.53 4.71
CA GLY A 378 -5.29 11.29 5.46
C GLY A 378 -5.76 11.48 6.91
N LEU A 379 -6.54 10.52 7.42
CA LEU A 379 -6.90 10.37 8.82
C LEU A 379 -5.87 9.47 9.50
N THR A 380 -4.99 10.05 10.31
CA THR A 380 -3.93 9.30 11.00
C THR A 380 -4.34 8.97 12.43
N PHE A 381 -4.44 7.68 12.75
CA PHE A 381 -4.76 7.14 14.05
C PHE A 381 -3.48 6.78 14.81
N ALA A 382 -3.37 7.20 16.07
CA ALA A 382 -2.19 6.98 16.90
C ALA A 382 -2.54 7.00 18.40
N GLN A 383 -1.57 6.60 19.23
CA GLN A 383 -1.64 6.77 20.68
C GLN A 383 -1.25 8.22 21.05
N ASN A 384 -1.98 8.86 21.96
CA ASN A 384 -1.51 10.08 22.65
C ASN A 384 -0.48 9.74 23.74
N ASP A 385 0.13 10.76 24.35
CA ASP A 385 1.25 10.56 25.26
C ASP A 385 0.86 9.84 26.56
N TYR A 386 -0.35 10.10 27.08
CA TYR A 386 -0.90 9.35 28.21
C TYR A 386 -1.05 7.87 27.88
N THR A 387 -1.66 7.54 26.73
CA THR A 387 -1.91 6.16 26.33
C THR A 387 -0.60 5.40 26.07
N LYS A 388 0.40 6.05 25.47
CA LYS A 388 1.74 5.47 25.30
C LYS A 388 2.41 5.14 26.63
N ALA A 389 2.17 5.94 27.67
CA ALA A 389 2.78 5.74 28.98
C ALA A 389 2.14 4.58 29.75
N GLN A 390 0.89 4.23 29.46
CA GLN A 390 0.12 3.28 30.27
C GLN A 390 -0.26 1.99 29.55
N ARG A 391 -0.22 1.96 28.22
CA ARG A 391 -0.72 0.82 27.44
C ARG A 391 0.31 0.27 26.49
N SER A 392 0.11 -0.99 26.10
CA SER A 392 0.91 -1.65 25.08
C SER A 392 0.98 -0.82 23.80
N PHE A 393 2.18 -0.79 23.20
CA PHE A 393 2.41 -0.09 21.95
C PHE A 393 1.51 -0.63 20.84
N THR A 394 0.83 0.27 20.15
CA THR A 394 0.07 -0.03 18.93
C THR A 394 0.61 0.83 17.80
N ALA A 395 1.07 0.19 16.73
CA ALA A 395 1.56 0.89 15.55
C ALA A 395 0.43 1.74 14.94
N GLY A 396 0.72 2.99 14.57
CA GLY A 396 -0.30 3.89 14.01
C GLY A 396 -0.90 3.39 12.67
N HIS A 397 -2.09 3.90 12.35
CA HIS A 397 -2.84 3.56 11.15
C HIS A 397 -3.28 4.80 10.37
N ILE A 398 -3.64 4.65 9.09
CA ILE A 398 -4.15 5.75 8.27
C ILE A 398 -5.15 5.27 7.23
N ALA A 399 -6.23 6.03 7.12
CA ALA A 399 -7.21 5.98 6.04
C ALA A 399 -7.13 7.24 5.19
N VAL A 400 -7.48 7.18 3.90
CA VAL A 400 -7.62 8.38 3.06
C VAL A 400 -9.05 8.89 3.17
N VAL A 401 -9.19 10.19 3.31
CA VAL A 401 -10.48 10.88 3.18
C VAL A 401 -10.32 12.09 2.27
N ALA A 402 -11.19 12.23 1.28
CA ALA A 402 -11.27 13.42 0.45
C ALA A 402 -12.64 14.05 0.56
N LYS A 403 -12.71 15.39 0.57
CA LYS A 403 -13.96 16.13 0.47
C LYS A 403 -14.02 16.74 -0.91
N LEU A 404 -15.05 16.38 -1.66
CA LEU A 404 -15.23 16.79 -3.04
C LEU A 404 -16.27 17.90 -3.12
N ASP A 405 -16.08 18.75 -4.12
CA ASP A 405 -17.07 19.75 -4.50
C ASP A 405 -18.25 19.05 -5.20
N VAL A 406 -19.43 19.16 -4.61
CA VAL A 406 -20.66 18.52 -5.06
C VAL A 406 -21.24 19.14 -6.34
N GLU A 407 -20.83 20.35 -6.70
CA GLU A 407 -21.18 20.94 -8.00
C GLU A 407 -20.40 20.28 -9.15
N ARG A 408 -19.28 19.64 -8.83
CA ARG A 408 -18.34 19.04 -9.79
C ARG A 408 -18.28 17.52 -9.73
N SER A 409 -18.88 16.91 -8.70
CA SER A 409 -18.84 15.48 -8.44
C SER A 409 -20.18 14.99 -7.88
N PRO A 410 -20.69 13.82 -8.31
CA PRO A 410 -21.88 13.21 -7.71
C PRO A 410 -21.63 12.65 -6.29
N TYR A 411 -20.39 12.69 -5.82
CA TYR A 411 -19.98 12.25 -4.49
C TYR A 411 -19.40 13.43 -3.71
N LYS A 412 -19.77 13.56 -2.43
CA LYS A 412 -19.26 14.56 -1.48
C LYS A 412 -17.98 14.08 -0.80
N TYR A 413 -17.82 12.78 -0.57
CA TYR A 413 -16.64 12.22 0.07
C TYR A 413 -16.06 11.06 -0.72
N LEU A 414 -14.74 10.91 -0.66
CA LEU A 414 -14.06 9.64 -0.91
C LEU A 414 -13.47 9.14 0.39
N LEU A 415 -13.58 7.83 0.62
CA LEU A 415 -12.94 7.17 1.73
C LEU A 415 -12.20 5.94 1.24
N PHE A 416 -10.99 5.74 1.71
CA PHE A 416 -10.24 4.51 1.50
C PHE A 416 -9.66 4.00 2.81
N GLU A 417 -9.87 2.72 3.05
CA GLU A 417 -9.20 1.97 4.09
C GLU A 417 -8.81 0.60 3.50
N LYS A 418 -7.64 0.07 3.89
CA LYS A 418 -7.03 -1.07 3.20
C LYS A 418 -7.84 -2.38 3.26
N GLU A 419 -8.63 -2.61 4.31
CA GLU A 419 -9.52 -3.77 4.44
C GLU A 419 -10.87 -3.53 3.76
N PHE A 420 -11.25 -2.26 3.61
CA PHE A 420 -12.56 -1.87 3.09
C PHE A 420 -12.56 -1.63 1.59
N GLY A 421 -11.49 -1.05 1.03
CA GLY A 421 -11.45 -0.54 -0.34
C GLY A 421 -11.87 0.92 -0.43
N VAL A 422 -12.24 1.37 -1.63
CA VAL A 422 -12.57 2.78 -1.88
C VAL A 422 -14.08 2.96 -1.99
N PHE A 423 -14.60 3.90 -1.23
CA PHE A 423 -15.98 4.34 -1.27
C PHE A 423 -16.06 5.76 -1.80
N GLY A 424 -16.99 6.01 -2.72
CA GLY A 424 -17.48 7.35 -3.00
C GLY A 424 -18.86 7.53 -2.40
N LEU A 425 -19.04 8.55 -1.55
CA LEU A 425 -20.21 8.73 -0.71
C LEU A 425 -20.86 10.07 -1.03
N ALA A 426 -22.19 10.08 -1.18
CA ALA A 426 -22.93 11.30 -1.55
C ALA A 426 -23.15 12.27 -0.39
N ASP A 427 -23.13 11.81 0.87
CA ASP A 427 -23.55 12.60 2.02
C ASP A 427 -22.81 12.24 3.33
N GLU A 428 -23.08 13.02 4.39
CA GLU A 428 -22.49 12.85 5.73
C GLU A 428 -23.01 11.62 6.46
N GLU A 429 -24.27 11.24 6.25
CA GLU A 429 -24.87 10.05 6.85
C GLU A 429 -24.17 8.77 6.35
N SER A 430 -23.86 8.73 5.06
CA SER A 430 -23.09 7.67 4.42
C SER A 430 -21.65 7.64 4.94
N LEU A 431 -21.01 8.81 5.11
CA LEU A 431 -19.68 8.93 5.71
C LEU A 431 -19.66 8.38 7.13
N GLU A 432 -20.61 8.80 7.96
CA GLU A 432 -20.76 8.33 9.34
C GLU A 432 -20.89 6.81 9.41
N LEU A 433 -21.74 6.21 8.57
CA LEU A 433 -21.93 4.76 8.54
C LEU A 433 -20.62 4.03 8.23
N VAL A 434 -19.88 4.48 7.21
CA VAL A 434 -18.64 3.80 6.78
C VAL A 434 -17.54 3.99 7.83
N VAL A 435 -17.36 5.22 8.34
CA VAL A 435 -16.32 5.49 9.35
C VAL A 435 -16.60 4.72 10.63
N LYS A 436 -17.85 4.66 11.13
CA LYS A 436 -18.20 3.84 12.29
C LYS A 436 -17.85 2.36 12.09
N LYS A 437 -18.06 1.82 10.89
CA LYS A 437 -17.69 0.42 10.57
C LYS A 437 -16.18 0.20 10.54
N ILE A 438 -15.41 1.16 10.02
CA ILE A 438 -13.94 1.13 10.08
C ILE A 438 -13.46 1.22 11.52
N MET A 439 -14.04 2.10 12.33
CA MET A 439 -13.66 2.27 13.73
C MET A 439 -13.93 1.03 14.58
N ALA A 440 -15.04 0.33 14.34
CA ALA A 440 -15.33 -0.94 14.99
C ALA A 440 -14.25 -2.01 14.73
N MET A 441 -13.54 -1.95 13.59
CA MET A 441 -12.40 -2.84 13.32
C MET A 441 -11.17 -2.50 14.16
N TYR A 442 -11.07 -1.26 14.65
CA TYR A 442 -10.01 -0.81 15.54
C TYR A 442 -10.39 -0.90 17.01
N GLU A 443 -11.51 -1.54 17.36
CA GLU A 443 -11.87 -1.81 18.75
C GLU A 443 -10.76 -2.63 19.42
N GLY A 444 -10.34 -2.22 20.62
CA GLY A 444 -9.19 -2.79 21.33
C GLY A 444 -7.82 -2.33 20.81
N MET A 445 -7.75 -1.54 19.73
CA MET A 445 -6.53 -0.81 19.39
C MET A 445 -6.43 0.41 20.31
N ASN A 446 -5.24 0.67 20.87
CA ASN A 446 -5.01 1.79 21.79
C ASN A 446 -4.97 3.16 21.09
N TYR A 447 -5.65 3.34 19.95
CA TYR A 447 -5.69 4.61 19.23
C TYR A 447 -6.54 5.61 20.00
N SER A 448 -5.89 6.63 20.57
CA SER A 448 -6.52 7.68 21.38
C SER A 448 -6.38 9.07 20.78
N LYS A 449 -5.72 9.17 19.62
CA LYS A 449 -5.51 10.40 18.87
C LYS A 449 -5.76 10.17 17.39
N VAL A 450 -6.45 11.11 16.76
CA VAL A 450 -6.61 11.17 15.31
C VAL A 450 -6.17 12.54 14.79
N LYS A 451 -5.53 12.56 13.62
CA LYS A 451 -5.15 13.79 12.92
C LYS A 451 -5.69 13.79 11.50
N LEU A 452 -6.34 14.88 11.10
CA LEU A 452 -6.66 15.16 9.70
C LEU A 452 -5.47 15.92 9.10
N THR A 453 -4.80 15.30 8.13
CA THR A 453 -3.64 15.89 7.45
C THR A 453 -3.92 16.00 5.97
N LYS A 454 -3.87 17.22 5.44
CA LYS A 454 -3.90 17.49 4.01
C LYS A 454 -2.57 17.10 3.38
N TYR A 455 -2.69 16.51 2.20
CA TYR A 455 -1.54 16.15 1.37
C TYR A 455 -1.60 16.82 0.00
N GLY A 456 -2.78 17.14 -0.51
CA GLY A 456 -2.95 17.84 -1.79
C GLY A 456 -4.39 18.23 -2.05
N ASP A 457 -4.65 18.66 -3.29
CA ASP A 457 -5.95 19.16 -3.75
C ASP A 457 -6.51 18.31 -4.90
N ALA A 458 -7.82 18.21 -4.96
CA ALA A 458 -8.55 17.63 -6.07
C ALA A 458 -8.38 18.52 -7.31
N THR A 459 -7.92 17.91 -8.40
CA THR A 459 -7.73 18.61 -9.68
C THR A 459 -8.93 18.39 -10.59
N ASP A 460 -9.01 19.12 -11.71
CA ASP A 460 -10.00 18.86 -12.75
C ASP A 460 -10.02 17.40 -13.21
N GLN A 461 -8.85 16.77 -13.23
CA GLN A 461 -8.73 15.36 -13.59
C GLN A 461 -9.30 14.45 -12.49
N THR A 462 -9.16 14.83 -11.22
CA THR A 462 -9.86 14.17 -10.10
C THR A 462 -11.37 14.20 -10.33
N TYR A 463 -11.96 15.36 -10.63
CA TYR A 463 -13.40 15.48 -10.86
C TYR A 463 -13.88 14.73 -12.11
N LYS A 464 -13.11 14.76 -13.21
CA LYS A 464 -13.38 13.93 -14.41
C LYS A 464 -13.35 12.43 -14.09
N LEU A 465 -12.45 12.02 -13.20
CA LEU A 465 -12.39 10.64 -12.73
C LEU A 465 -13.63 10.30 -11.89
N MET A 466 -14.00 11.16 -10.93
CA MET A 466 -15.15 10.92 -10.04
C MET A 466 -16.47 10.83 -10.79
N THR A 467 -16.69 11.72 -11.74
CA THR A 467 -17.87 11.71 -12.62
C THR A 467 -17.95 10.49 -13.53
N SER A 468 -16.84 9.78 -13.74
CA SER A 468 -16.83 8.53 -14.51
C SER A 468 -17.26 7.30 -13.70
N PHE A 469 -17.34 7.39 -12.37
CA PHE A 469 -17.89 6.32 -11.53
C PHE A 469 -19.40 6.47 -11.44
N LYS A 470 -20.10 5.42 -11.86
CA LYS A 470 -21.55 5.32 -11.66
C LYS A 470 -21.85 4.78 -10.26
N PRO A 471 -22.93 5.23 -9.61
CA PRO A 471 -23.39 4.64 -8.35
C PRO A 471 -23.66 3.14 -8.50
N VAL A 472 -23.52 2.40 -7.41
CA VAL A 472 -24.02 1.03 -7.28
C VAL A 472 -25.54 1.09 -7.37
N ASP A 473 -26.12 0.42 -8.37
CA ASP A 473 -27.57 0.42 -8.57
C ASP A 473 -28.29 -0.15 -7.33
N SER A 474 -29.20 0.65 -6.76
CA SER A 474 -30.00 0.30 -5.58
C SER A 474 -31.21 -0.59 -5.91
N LEU A 475 -31.48 -0.85 -7.19
CA LEU A 475 -32.64 -1.60 -7.65
C LEU A 475 -32.31 -3.09 -7.81
N VAL A 476 -32.40 -3.85 -6.71
CA VAL A 476 -32.80 -5.26 -6.81
C VAL A 476 -34.32 -5.33 -6.74
N THR A 477 -34.98 -5.04 -7.85
CA THR A 477 -36.37 -5.45 -8.07
C THR A 477 -36.57 -5.82 -9.54
N THR A 478 -36.09 -6.98 -9.98
CA THR A 478 -36.85 -7.93 -10.84
C THR A 478 -36.05 -9.21 -11.13
N PRO A 479 -36.74 -10.34 -11.39
CA PRO A 479 -36.18 -11.68 -11.38
C PRO A 479 -35.28 -11.95 -12.59
N VAL A 480 -34.49 -13.00 -12.45
CA VAL A 480 -33.57 -13.56 -13.44
C VAL A 480 -34.23 -13.71 -14.81
N SER A 481 -34.00 -12.78 -15.72
CA SER A 481 -34.00 -13.00 -17.17
C SER A 481 -33.51 -11.75 -17.91
N ALA A 482 -32.20 -11.67 -18.21
CA ALA A 482 -31.63 -11.04 -19.42
C ALA A 482 -30.09 -10.99 -19.29
N LEU A 483 -29.43 -12.14 -19.44
CA LEU A 483 -28.02 -12.17 -19.83
C LEU A 483 -27.95 -12.20 -21.36
N SER A 484 -27.91 -11.02 -21.96
CA SER A 484 -27.47 -10.86 -23.34
C SER A 484 -26.57 -9.65 -23.43
N LEU A 485 -25.29 -9.83 -23.12
CA LEU A 485 -24.17 -9.02 -23.61
C LEU A 485 -22.90 -9.88 -23.45
N PHE A 486 -22.01 -9.82 -24.44
CA PHE A 486 -20.85 -10.67 -24.71
C PHE A 486 -21.12 -11.95 -25.55
N LYS A 487 -21.50 -11.76 -26.82
CA LYS A 487 -21.05 -12.67 -27.89
C LYS A 487 -19.60 -12.31 -28.23
N VAL A 488 -18.65 -13.16 -27.85
CA VAL A 488 -17.32 -13.20 -28.49
C VAL A 488 -17.51 -13.91 -29.83
N LYS A 489 -17.35 -13.19 -30.94
CA LYS A 489 -17.20 -13.80 -32.27
C LYS A 489 -15.84 -14.51 -32.30
N ALA A 490 -15.84 -15.83 -32.19
CA ALA A 490 -14.80 -16.66 -32.81
C ALA A 490 -15.20 -16.87 -34.29
N GLY A 491 -14.20 -16.84 -35.17
CA GLY A 491 -14.34 -16.74 -36.62
C GLY A 491 -15.18 -17.82 -37.30
N ASP A 492 -15.63 -17.43 -38.49
CA ASP A 492 -16.44 -18.19 -39.44
C ASP A 492 -15.73 -19.46 -39.93
N GLU A 493 -16.48 -20.56 -40.04
CA GLU A 493 -16.62 -21.30 -41.30
C GLU A 493 -18.08 -21.78 -41.43
N LEU A 494 -18.77 -21.22 -42.43
CA LEU A 494 -20.03 -21.70 -42.98
C LEU A 494 -19.80 -23.00 -43.75
N ILE A 495 -20.67 -24.01 -43.65
CA ILE A 495 -21.48 -24.55 -44.78
C ILE A 495 -22.76 -25.26 -44.19
N PRO A 496 -23.82 -25.59 -44.96
CA PRO A 496 -25.19 -25.12 -44.71
C PRO A 496 -26.13 -26.22 -44.18
N SER A 497 -27.29 -25.79 -43.66
CA SER A 497 -28.43 -26.69 -43.40
C SER A 497 -28.87 -27.45 -44.66
N PRO A 498 -29.52 -28.61 -44.44
CA PRO A 498 -30.95 -28.63 -44.69
C PRO A 498 -31.74 -29.27 -43.53
N SER A 499 -32.76 -28.56 -43.05
CA SER A 499 -34.02 -29.19 -42.61
C SER A 499 -34.83 -29.55 -43.88
N PRO A 500 -35.85 -30.44 -43.89
CA PRO A 500 -36.76 -30.74 -42.77
C PRO A 500 -37.30 -32.20 -42.66
N GLY A 501 -38.00 -32.49 -41.55
CA GLY A 501 -39.14 -33.43 -41.56
C GLY A 501 -39.18 -34.50 -40.46
N LEU A 502 -40.25 -34.44 -39.64
CA LEU A 502 -41.19 -35.54 -39.23
C LEU A 502 -40.57 -36.88 -38.77
N THR A 503 -40.88 -37.53 -37.64
CA THR A 503 -42.14 -37.78 -36.90
C THR A 503 -41.85 -38.64 -35.63
N ALA A 504 -42.77 -38.59 -34.65
CA ALA A 504 -43.17 -39.63 -33.67
C ALA A 504 -42.12 -40.11 -32.63
N ASN A 505 -42.44 -40.34 -31.33
CA ASN A 505 -43.69 -40.58 -30.59
C ASN A 505 -43.78 -39.71 -29.33
#